data_AF-A0A1I7WCQ2-F1
#
_entry.id   AF-A0A1I7WCQ2-F1
#
_cell.length_a   1.000
_cell.length_b   1.000
_cell.length_c   1.000
_cell.angle_alpha   90.00
_cell.angle_beta   90.00
_cell.angle_gamma   90.00
#
_symmetry.space_group_name_H-M   'P 1'
#
loop_
_entity.id
_entity.type
_entity.pdbx_description
1 polymer ?
#
loop_
_entity_poly.entity_id
_entity_poly.type
_entity_poly.pdbx_seq_one_letter_code
_entity_poly.pdbx_strand_id
1 'polypeptide(L)'
;MGACESSDSKETREAQMISRRIDKELEKKSNGNMEQKLLLLGPGESGKSTCLKQMKIMHTSGYTEQEIQEKKLVVYINIIQSMMALLDAMESFAIPFESSSMEIHCNLIKKVFDSGSDVTEFSSDLRTAVRELWADKGVRECFSQRSRFHISESAE
;
A
#
# COMPACT_ATOMS: atom_id res chain seq x y z
N MET A 1 -21.45 45.69 -44.87
CA MET A 1 -21.14 45.32 -43.47
C MET A 1 -21.54 43.88 -43.29
N GLY A 2 -20.59 43.06 -42.83
CA GLY A 2 -20.55 41.61 -43.05
C GLY A 2 -21.70 40.84 -42.43
N ALA A 3 -22.41 40.10 -43.27
CA ALA A 3 -23.20 38.95 -42.86
C ALA A 3 -22.22 37.78 -42.73
N CYS A 4 -21.86 37.41 -41.50
CA CYS A 4 -21.23 36.13 -41.23
C CYS A 4 -22.26 35.03 -41.45
N GLU A 5 -22.28 34.46 -42.66
CA GLU A 5 -22.80 33.12 -42.92
C GLU A 5 -21.93 32.10 -42.17
N SER A 6 -22.22 31.87 -40.90
CA SER A 6 -21.80 30.63 -40.25
C SER A 6 -22.72 29.53 -40.77
N SER A 7 -22.22 28.78 -41.73
CA SER A 7 -22.85 27.60 -42.34
C SER A 7 -23.53 26.72 -41.29
N ASP A 8 -24.85 26.61 -41.40
CA ASP A 8 -25.76 25.73 -40.65
C ASP A 8 -25.55 24.27 -41.09
N SER A 9 -24.29 23.79 -41.03
CA SER A 9 -23.96 22.40 -41.34
C SER A 9 -24.54 21.49 -40.24
N LYS A 10 -25.00 20.30 -40.62
CA LYS A 10 -25.50 19.30 -39.66
C LYS A 10 -24.49 19.04 -38.52
N GLU A 11 -23.21 19.03 -38.86
CA GLU A 11 -22.09 18.89 -37.92
C GLU A 11 -22.01 20.03 -36.91
N THR A 12 -22.25 21.28 -37.32
CA THR A 12 -22.26 22.44 -36.40
C THR A 12 -23.45 22.34 -35.42
N ARG A 13 -24.59 21.85 -35.91
CA ARG A 13 -25.81 21.66 -35.12
C ARG A 13 -25.67 20.50 -34.13
N GLU A 14 -25.05 19.40 -34.55
CA GLU A 14 -24.69 18.27 -33.68
C GLU A 14 -23.67 18.68 -32.61
N ALA A 15 -22.62 19.42 -32.99
CA ALA A 15 -21.64 19.95 -32.05
C ALA A 15 -22.28 20.88 -31.00
N GLN A 16 -23.21 21.74 -31.42
CA GLN A 16 -23.97 22.60 -30.50
C GLN A 16 -24.87 21.79 -29.56
N MET A 17 -25.51 20.71 -30.04
CA MET A 17 -26.30 19.82 -29.18
C MET A 17 -25.43 19.07 -28.17
N ILE A 18 -24.26 18.59 -28.58
CA ILE A 18 -23.28 17.95 -27.69
C ILE A 18 -22.79 18.95 -26.64
N SER A 19 -22.40 20.16 -27.04
CA SER A 19 -21.96 21.22 -26.12
C SER A 19 -23.03 21.53 -25.06
N ARG A 20 -24.27 21.76 -25.49
CA ARG A 20 -25.39 22.03 -24.56
C ARG A 20 -25.67 20.86 -23.61
N ARG A 21 -25.43 19.63 -24.05
CA ARG A 21 -25.57 18.45 -23.20
C ARG A 21 -24.46 18.39 -22.16
N ILE A 22 -23.22 18.65 -22.55
CA ILE A 22 -22.07 18.74 -21.65
C ILE A 22 -22.30 19.84 -20.60
N ASP A 23 -22.73 21.03 -21.00
CA ASP A 23 -23.00 22.16 -20.09
C ASP A 23 -24.07 21.81 -19.06
N LYS A 24 -25.17 21.17 -19.48
CA LYS A 24 -26.21 20.67 -18.56
C LYS A 24 -25.71 19.59 -17.60
N GLU A 25 -24.80 18.72 -18.03
CA GLU A 25 -24.19 17.71 -17.17
C GLU A 25 -23.22 18.35 -16.16
N LEU A 26 -22.49 19.40 -16.55
CA LEU A 26 -21.62 20.18 -15.67
C LEU A 26 -22.42 20.95 -14.61
N GLU A 27 -23.51 21.62 -14.98
CA GLU A 27 -24.39 22.32 -14.04
C GLU A 27 -25.03 21.36 -13.03
N LYS A 28 -25.48 20.17 -13.48
CA LYS A 28 -25.98 19.13 -12.58
C LYS A 28 -24.91 18.64 -11.59
N LYS A 29 -23.66 18.48 -12.03
CA LYS A 29 -22.54 18.13 -11.14
C LYS A 29 -22.22 19.26 -10.15
N SER A 30 -22.29 20.51 -10.59
CA SER A 30 -22.02 21.69 -9.77
C SER A 30 -23.08 21.92 -8.68
N ASN A 31 -24.36 21.64 -8.97
CA ASN A 31 -25.45 21.92 -8.03
C ASN A 31 -25.78 20.77 -7.06
N GLY A 32 -25.24 19.56 -7.27
CA GLY A 32 -25.66 18.35 -6.55
C GLY A 32 -24.67 17.80 -5.52
N ASN A 33 -23.37 18.04 -5.68
CA ASN A 33 -22.35 17.43 -4.84
C ASN A 33 -21.53 18.51 -4.11
N MET A 34 -21.92 18.84 -2.88
CA MET A 34 -20.97 19.41 -1.93
C MET A 34 -19.95 18.32 -1.57
N GLU A 35 -18.93 18.17 -2.40
CA GLU A 35 -17.80 17.29 -2.13
C GLU A 35 -16.99 17.90 -0.98
N GLN A 36 -17.06 17.27 0.19
CA GLN A 36 -16.24 17.64 1.34
C GLN A 36 -14.84 17.05 1.18
N LYS A 37 -13.85 17.90 0.95
CA LYS A 37 -12.44 17.48 0.84
C LYS A 37 -11.78 17.53 2.22
N LEU A 38 -11.28 16.40 2.67
CA LEU A 38 -10.56 16.25 3.93
C LEU A 38 -9.08 15.98 3.67
N LEU A 39 -8.21 16.72 4.37
CA LEU A 39 -6.76 16.52 4.33
C LEU A 39 -6.29 16.04 5.72
N LEU A 40 -5.69 14.86 5.77
CA LEU A 40 -5.09 14.32 7.00
C LEU A 40 -3.59 14.58 7.00
N LEU A 41 -3.11 15.32 8.00
CA LEU A 41 -1.70 15.66 8.18
C LEU A 41 -1.14 15.01 9.45
N GLY A 42 0.15 14.68 9.41
CA GLY A 42 0.87 14.06 10.52
C GLY A 42 2.17 13.40 10.07
N PRO A 43 3.10 13.13 11.00
CA PRO A 43 4.37 12.46 10.70
C PRO A 43 4.18 11.06 10.10
N GLY A 44 5.24 10.45 9.57
CA GLY A 44 5.21 9.04 9.13
C GLY A 44 4.61 8.13 10.21
N GLU A 45 3.87 7.11 9.79
CA GLU A 45 3.30 6.09 10.69
C GLU A 45 2.28 6.59 11.74
N SER A 46 1.87 7.87 11.71
CA SER A 46 0.88 8.45 12.64
C SER A 46 -0.57 7.93 12.48
N GLY A 47 -0.79 6.82 11.77
CA GLY A 47 -2.11 6.22 11.61
C GLY A 47 -3.04 6.87 10.57
N LYS A 48 -2.58 7.83 9.74
CA LYS A 48 -3.40 8.48 8.70
C LYS A 48 -4.07 7.48 7.75
N SER A 49 -3.29 6.55 7.21
CA SER A 49 -3.78 5.48 6.34
C SER A 49 -4.78 4.59 7.09
N THR A 50 -4.57 4.35 8.38
CA THR A 50 -5.48 3.56 9.22
C THR A 50 -6.81 4.28 9.41
N CYS A 51 -6.81 5.60 9.64
CA CYS A 51 -8.03 6.40 9.72
C CYS A 51 -8.85 6.32 8.42
N LEU A 52 -8.21 6.48 7.26
CA LEU A 52 -8.87 6.33 5.96
C LEU A 52 -9.43 4.91 5.74
N LYS A 53 -8.67 3.87 6.12
CA LYS A 53 -9.13 2.48 6.07
C LYS A 53 -10.38 2.26 6.94
N GLN A 54 -10.44 2.87 8.13
CA GLN A 54 -11.61 2.80 9.00
C GLN A 54 -12.81 3.54 8.42
N MET A 55 -12.61 4.72 7.82
CA MET A 55 -13.70 5.43 7.12
C MET A 55 -14.31 4.57 6.02
N LYS A 56 -13.48 3.84 5.27
CA LYS A 56 -13.95 2.92 4.24
C LYS A 56 -14.77 1.77 4.83
N ILE A 57 -14.31 1.16 5.92
CA ILE A 57 -15.03 0.07 6.60
C ILE A 57 -16.39 0.55 7.12
N MET A 58 -16.45 1.75 7.70
CA MET A 58 -17.67 2.26 8.35
C MET A 58 -18.69 2.88 7.39
N HIS A 59 -18.23 3.49 6.28
CA HIS A 59 -19.08 4.34 5.43
C HIS A 59 -19.23 3.84 3.98
N THR A 60 -18.54 2.77 3.59
CA THR A 60 -18.71 2.13 2.28
C THR A 60 -19.04 0.65 2.45
N SER A 61 -19.26 -0.07 1.35
CA SER A 61 -19.56 -1.51 1.35
C SER A 61 -18.36 -2.41 1.72
N GLY A 62 -17.39 -1.91 2.50
CA GLY A 62 -16.15 -2.62 2.84
C GLY A 62 -15.15 -2.70 1.69
N TYR A 63 -14.32 -3.75 1.71
CA TYR A 63 -13.32 -4.02 0.67
C TYR A 63 -13.84 -5.06 -0.33
N THR A 64 -13.55 -4.85 -1.62
CA THR A 64 -13.83 -5.86 -2.64
C THR A 64 -12.81 -7.00 -2.59
N GLU A 65 -13.15 -8.14 -3.19
CA GLU A 65 -12.23 -9.27 -3.27
C GLU A 65 -10.91 -8.90 -3.96
N GLN A 66 -10.98 -8.10 -5.04
CA GLN A 66 -9.80 -7.60 -5.72
C GLN A 66 -8.91 -6.77 -4.80
N GLU A 67 -9.51 -5.86 -4.02
CA GLU A 67 -8.76 -5.03 -3.07
C GLU A 67 -8.14 -5.87 -1.96
N ILE A 68 -8.83 -6.93 -1.51
CA ILE A 68 -8.28 -7.87 -0.53
C ILE A 68 -7.04 -8.58 -1.10
N GLN A 69 -7.08 -9.03 -2.35
CA GLN A 69 -5.91 -9.64 -3.00
C GLN A 69 -4.75 -8.65 -3.13
N GLU A 70 -5.03 -7.39 -3.49
CA GLU A 70 -4.00 -6.33 -3.52
C GLU A 70 -3.41 -6.07 -2.12
N LYS A 71 -4.24 -6.03 -1.06
CA LYS A 71 -3.76 -5.86 0.32
C LYS A 71 -2.97 -7.05 0.83
N LYS A 72 -3.28 -8.27 0.40
CA LYS A 72 -2.52 -9.48 0.74
C LYS A 72 -1.06 -9.37 0.28
N LEU A 73 -0.80 -8.82 -0.90
CA LEU A 73 0.56 -8.58 -1.39
C LEU A 73 1.31 -7.57 -0.51
N VAL A 74 0.63 -6.50 -0.08
CA VAL A 74 1.21 -5.51 0.85
C VAL A 74 1.58 -6.16 2.19
N VAL A 75 0.77 -7.09 2.69
CA VAL A 75 1.09 -7.84 3.93
C VAL A 75 2.36 -8.68 3.74
N TYR A 76 2.52 -9.36 2.61
CA TYR A 76 3.73 -10.14 2.34
C TYR A 76 4.99 -9.28 2.31
N ILE A 77 4.92 -8.14 1.63
CA ILE A 77 6.04 -7.19 1.57
C ILE A 77 6.38 -6.70 2.98
N ASN A 78 5.39 -6.32 3.79
CA ASN A 78 5.61 -5.84 5.16
C ASN A 78 6.29 -6.90 6.04
N ILE A 79 5.93 -8.19 5.90
CA ILE A 79 6.56 -9.29 6.64
C ILE A 79 8.05 -9.39 6.28
N ILE A 80 8.37 -9.38 4.98
CA ILE A 80 9.76 -9.50 4.51
C ILE A 80 10.59 -8.28 4.90
N GLN A 81 10.04 -7.07 4.76
CA GLN A 81 10.70 -5.84 5.19
C GLN A 81 10.97 -5.82 6.69
N SER A 82 10.00 -6.23 7.50
CA SER A 82 10.14 -6.27 8.96
C SER A 82 11.18 -7.32 9.39
N MET A 83 11.17 -8.50 8.76
CA MET A 83 12.17 -9.52 9.02
C MET A 83 13.57 -9.06 8.58
N MET A 84 13.70 -8.41 7.42
CA MET A 84 14.98 -7.86 6.97
C MET A 84 15.54 -6.80 7.94
N ALA A 85 14.69 -5.89 8.41
CA ALA A 85 15.09 -4.89 9.41
C ALA A 85 15.58 -5.53 10.72
N LEU A 86 14.98 -6.65 11.14
CA LEU A 86 15.47 -7.41 12.30
C LEU A 86 16.83 -8.03 12.06
N LEU A 87 17.04 -8.65 10.89
CA LEU A 87 18.30 -9.28 10.53
C LEU A 87 19.45 -8.26 10.46
N ASP A 88 19.20 -7.08 9.88
CA ASP A 88 20.18 -5.98 9.83
C ASP A 88 20.49 -5.42 11.23
N ALA A 89 19.48 -5.32 12.10
CA ALA A 89 19.67 -4.90 13.49
C ALA A 89 20.47 -5.94 14.30
N MET A 90 20.23 -7.24 14.08
CA MET A 90 21.02 -8.30 14.71
C MET A 90 22.50 -8.22 14.32
N GLU A 91 22.79 -7.99 13.04
CA GLU A 91 24.16 -7.78 12.55
C GLU A 91 24.80 -6.55 13.20
N SER A 92 24.06 -5.44 13.28
CA SER A 92 24.51 -4.18 13.89
C SER A 92 24.77 -4.30 15.40
N PHE A 93 23.98 -5.11 16.11
CA PHE A 93 24.10 -5.34 17.55
C PHE A 93 24.98 -6.54 17.90
N ALA A 94 25.53 -7.23 16.89
CA ALA A 94 26.31 -8.45 17.03
C ALA A 94 25.57 -9.54 17.86
N ILE A 95 24.26 -9.67 17.64
CA ILE A 95 23.44 -10.71 18.27
C ILE A 95 23.49 -11.95 17.38
N PRO A 96 24.09 -13.07 17.84
CA PRO A 96 24.14 -14.30 17.05
C PRO A 96 22.78 -15.01 17.04
N PHE A 97 22.54 -15.82 16.02
CA PHE A 97 21.46 -16.80 16.04
C PHE A 97 21.69 -17.87 17.10
N GLU A 98 20.62 -18.49 17.60
CA GLU A 98 20.73 -19.66 18.48
C GLU A 98 21.23 -20.89 17.70
N SER A 99 20.81 -21.03 16.44
CA SER A 99 21.23 -22.11 15.54
C SER A 99 21.88 -21.57 14.27
N SER A 100 23.03 -22.13 13.89
CA SER A 100 23.70 -21.83 12.61
C SER A 100 22.85 -22.23 11.39
N SER A 101 21.84 -23.09 11.55
CA SER A 101 20.90 -23.41 10.46
C SER A 101 20.08 -22.20 9.98
N MET A 102 19.97 -21.15 10.81
CA MET A 102 19.23 -19.93 10.48
C MET A 102 19.87 -19.10 9.37
N GLU A 103 21.17 -19.29 9.09
CA GLU A 103 21.85 -18.59 8.00
C GLU A 103 21.22 -18.87 6.64
N ILE A 104 20.73 -20.10 6.42
CA ILE A 104 20.04 -20.49 5.18
C ILE A 104 18.77 -19.67 5.00
N HIS A 105 17.98 -19.51 6.07
CA HIS A 105 16.75 -18.72 6.06
C HIS A 105 17.03 -17.23 5.91
N CYS A 106 18.05 -16.70 6.59
CA CYS A 106 18.51 -15.32 6.45
C CYS A 106 18.85 -15.00 4.99
N ASN A 107 19.64 -15.85 4.33
CA ASN A 107 20.01 -15.68 2.92
C ASN A 107 18.80 -15.73 1.98
N LEU A 108 17.79 -16.56 2.27
CA LEU A 108 16.55 -16.57 1.49
C LEU A 108 15.78 -15.25 1.62
N ILE A 109 15.63 -14.73 2.84
CA ILE A 109 14.95 -13.43 3.07
C ILE A 109 15.69 -12.30 2.37
N LYS A 110 17.01 -12.22 2.52
CA LYS A 110 17.86 -11.23 1.85
C LYS A 110 17.69 -11.29 0.33
N LYS A 111 17.75 -12.49 -0.26
CA LYS A 111 17.57 -12.68 -1.71
C LYS A 111 16.19 -12.21 -2.20
N VAL A 112 15.12 -12.50 -1.46
CA VAL A 112 13.75 -12.09 -1.83
C VAL A 112 13.58 -10.58 -1.69
N PHE A 113 14.19 -9.97 -0.68
CA PHE A 113 14.18 -8.52 -0.48
C PHE A 113 14.93 -7.81 -1.61
N ASP A 114 16.14 -8.27 -1.94
CA ASP A 114 17.01 -7.67 -2.96
C ASP A 114 16.49 -7.85 -4.39
N SER A 115 15.74 -8.92 -4.66
CA SER A 115 15.22 -9.17 -6.00
C SER A 115 14.17 -8.13 -6.43
N GLY A 116 13.68 -7.30 -5.50
CA GLY A 116 12.72 -6.23 -5.77
C GLY A 116 11.45 -6.71 -6.47
N SER A 117 11.24 -8.03 -6.48
CA SER A 117 10.18 -8.68 -7.24
C SER A 117 8.91 -8.58 -6.40
N ASP A 118 7.81 -8.16 -7.02
CA ASP A 118 6.51 -8.23 -6.37
C ASP A 118 6.32 -9.68 -5.90
N VAL A 119 6.29 -9.88 -4.58
CA VAL A 119 6.02 -11.20 -3.98
C VAL A 119 4.55 -11.50 -4.27
N THR A 120 4.29 -12.04 -5.46
CA THR A 120 2.95 -12.43 -5.91
C THR A 120 2.40 -13.58 -5.09
N GLU A 121 3.29 -14.47 -4.65
CA GLU A 121 2.98 -15.60 -3.80
C GLU A 121 4.00 -15.77 -2.67
N PHE A 122 3.48 -16.03 -1.48
CA PHE A 122 4.29 -16.39 -0.33
C PHE A 122 4.58 -17.89 -0.40
N SER A 123 5.78 -18.28 -0.83
CA SER A 123 6.14 -19.68 -1.05
C SER A 123 6.19 -20.50 0.25
N SER A 124 6.18 -21.83 0.14
CA SER A 124 6.36 -22.72 1.31
C SER A 124 7.66 -22.44 2.04
N ASP A 125 8.74 -22.24 1.29
CA ASP A 125 10.08 -22.09 1.84
C ASP A 125 10.20 -20.74 2.55
N LEU A 126 9.58 -19.69 2.00
CA LEU A 126 9.51 -18.38 2.63
C LEU A 126 8.69 -18.41 3.92
N ARG A 127 7.56 -19.13 3.93
CA ARG A 127 6.77 -19.37 5.15
C ARG A 127 7.59 -20.03 6.24
N THR A 128 8.31 -21.10 5.89
CA THR A 128 9.15 -21.82 6.83
C THR A 128 10.28 -20.93 7.34
N ALA A 129 10.97 -20.22 6.45
CA ALA A 129 12.04 -19.30 6.82
C ALA A 129 11.60 -18.22 7.80
N VAL A 130 10.50 -17.51 7.51
CA VAL A 130 9.98 -16.48 8.42
C VAL A 130 9.57 -17.07 9.77
N ARG A 131 8.92 -18.25 9.76
CA ARG A 131 8.48 -18.91 11.00
C ARG A 131 9.66 -19.34 11.87
N GLU A 132 10.66 -19.97 11.28
CA GLU A 132 11.83 -20.47 12.00
C GLU A 132 12.71 -19.33 12.50
N LEU A 133 12.95 -18.30 11.68
CA LEU A 133 13.64 -17.09 12.11
C LEU A 133 12.89 -16.41 13.26
N TRP A 134 11.56 -16.29 13.19
CA TRP A 134 10.80 -15.68 14.29
C TRP A 134 10.83 -16.49 15.58
N ALA A 135 10.99 -17.81 15.49
CA ALA A 135 11.12 -18.68 16.65
C ALA A 135 12.53 -18.66 17.28
N ASP A 136 13.55 -18.18 16.54
CA ASP A 136 14.92 -18.09 17.03
C ASP A 136 15.05 -17.09 18.19
N LYS A 137 15.77 -17.50 19.25
CA LYS A 137 15.92 -16.65 20.45
C LYS A 137 16.70 -15.38 20.19
N GLY A 138 17.72 -15.40 19.32
CA GLY A 138 18.49 -14.21 18.96
C GLY A 138 17.62 -13.18 18.23
N VAL A 139 16.76 -13.64 17.33
CA VAL A 139 15.77 -12.78 16.65
C VAL A 139 14.77 -12.18 17.65
N ARG A 140 14.22 -13.00 18.55
CA ARG A 140 13.29 -12.53 19.61
C ARG A 140 13.97 -11.56 20.58
N GLU A 141 15.23 -11.79 20.92
CA GLU A 141 16.04 -10.89 21.74
C GLU A 141 16.24 -9.54 21.03
N CYS A 142 16.61 -9.55 19.76
CA CYS A 142 16.75 -8.34 18.96
C CYS A 142 15.44 -7.54 18.90
N PHE A 143 14.31 -8.22 18.67
CA PHE A 143 12.99 -7.58 18.65
C PHE A 143 12.60 -6.95 20.00
N SER A 144 13.05 -7.51 21.13
CA SER A 144 12.83 -6.88 22.45
C SER A 144 13.50 -5.50 22.55
N GLN A 145 14.53 -5.25 21.74
CA GLN A 145 15.27 -4.00 21.63
C GLN A 145 14.81 -3.13 20.45
N ARG A 146 13.61 -3.37 19.89
CA ARG A 146 13.05 -2.64 18.73
C ARG A 146 12.99 -1.12 18.88
N SER A 147 13.08 -0.58 20.09
CA SER A 147 13.18 0.89 20.29
C SER A 147 14.54 1.47 19.85
N ARG A 148 15.55 0.63 19.62
CA ARG A 148 16.92 1.04 19.23
C ARG A 148 17.11 1.13 17.72
N PHE A 149 16.15 0.70 16.92
CA PHE A 149 16.19 0.74 15.46
C PHE A 149 14.78 1.01 14.90
N HIS A 150 14.67 1.28 13.61
CA HIS A 150 13.38 1.50 12.99
C HIS A 150 12.80 0.17 12.48
N ILE A 151 11.61 -0.16 12.94
CA ILE A 151 10.79 -1.28 12.46
C ILE A 151 9.32 -0.88 12.57
N SER A 152 8.50 -1.39 11.65
CA SER A 152 7.05 -1.13 11.67
C SER A 152 6.44 -1.56 13.00
N GLU A 153 5.53 -0.75 13.56
CA GLU A 153 4.78 -1.10 14.78
C GLU A 153 3.97 -2.38 14.62
N SER A 154 3.52 -2.71 13.41
CA SER A 154 2.71 -3.90 13.14
C SER A 154 3.54 -5.17 12.88
N ALA A 155 4.82 -5.19 13.25
CA ALA A 155 5.75 -6.26 12.91
C ALA A 155 5.66 -7.53 13.78
N GLU A 156 4.95 -7.48 14.91
CA GLU A 156 4.77 -8.64 15.82
C GLU A 156 3.86 -9.74 15.24
#